data_AF-W4RW09-F1
#
_entry.id   AF-W4RW09-F1
#
_cell.length_a   1.000
_cell.length_b   1.000
_cell.length_c   1.000
_cell.angle_alpha   90.00
_cell.angle_beta   90.00
_cell.angle_gamma   90.00
#
_symmetry.space_group_name_H-M   'P 1'
#
loop_
_entity.id
_entity.type
_entity.pdbx_description
1 polymer ?
#
loop_
_entity_poly.entity_id
_entity_poly.type
_entity_poly.pdbx_seq_one_letter_code
_entity_poly.pdbx_strand_id
1 'polypeptide(L)'
;MVEAVLDVGNAMIDGFIMRDPGSYEDIIDILNDEKVVTQDMSAGLKKIVMFRKMLVQQYTAVDHASLIETFKSELHHLKLFSVKVREYLTNELGPVSAFKK
;
A
#
# COMPACT_ATOMS: atom_id res chain seq x y z
N MET A 1 -9.01 1.31 -5.28
CA MET A 1 -8.07 1.96 -4.35
C MET A 1 -7.27 0.91 -3.58
N VAL A 2 -7.93 -0.01 -2.86
CA VAL A 2 -7.22 -1.09 -2.14
C VAL A 2 -6.33 -1.91 -3.08
N GLU A 3 -6.89 -2.44 -4.18
CA GLU A 3 -6.07 -3.14 -5.20
C GLU A 3 -4.90 -2.28 -5.69
N ALA A 4 -5.12 -1.00 -5.99
CA ALA A 4 -4.05 -0.12 -6.48
C ALA A 4 -2.89 0.05 -5.47
N VAL A 5 -3.16 0.07 -4.16
CA VAL A 5 -2.10 0.11 -3.14
C VAL A 5 -1.31 -1.20 -3.15
N LEU A 6 -2.00 -2.34 -3.27
CA LEU A 6 -1.38 -3.67 -3.31
C LEU A 6 -0.58 -3.88 -4.60
N ASP A 7 -1.12 -3.49 -5.75
CA ASP A 7 -0.48 -3.59 -7.06
C ASP A 7 0.79 -2.74 -7.13
N VAL A 8 0.71 -1.49 -6.65
CA VAL A 8 1.89 -0.62 -6.55
C VAL A 8 2.89 -1.19 -5.57
N GLY A 9 2.45 -1.70 -4.42
CA GLY A 9 3.32 -2.35 -3.44
C GLY A 9 4.08 -3.55 -4.02
N ASN A 10 3.37 -4.46 -4.71
CA ASN A 10 3.99 -5.59 -5.41
C ASN A 10 4.99 -5.13 -6.47
N ALA A 11 4.62 -4.13 -7.29
CA ALA A 11 5.53 -3.60 -8.30
C ALA A 11 6.81 -2.98 -7.69
N MET A 12 6.71 -2.35 -6.50
CA MET A 12 7.87 -1.85 -5.76
C MET A 12 8.74 -2.98 -5.24
N ILE A 13 8.13 -4.02 -4.66
CA ILE A 13 8.83 -5.21 -4.18
C ILE A 13 9.63 -5.87 -5.30
N ASP A 14 8.96 -6.13 -6.43
CA ASP A 14 9.59 -6.76 -7.60
C ASP A 14 10.67 -5.84 -8.22
N GLY A 15 10.38 -4.55 -8.35
CA GLY A 15 11.26 -3.58 -9.00
C GLY A 15 12.56 -3.31 -8.25
N PHE A 16 12.53 -3.41 -6.92
CA PHE A 16 13.69 -3.18 -6.05
C PHE A 16 14.26 -4.47 -5.44
N ILE A 17 13.75 -5.64 -5.82
CA ILE A 17 14.21 -6.95 -5.33
C ILE A 17 14.13 -7.02 -3.80
N MET A 18 12.97 -6.61 -3.24
CA MET A 18 12.68 -6.69 -1.81
C MET A 18 12.30 -8.14 -1.43
N ARG A 19 12.05 -8.40 -0.14
CA ARG A 19 11.56 -9.71 0.33
C ARG A 19 10.17 -10.01 -0.25
N ASP A 20 9.92 -11.27 -0.60
CA ASP A 20 8.60 -11.75 -1.03
C ASP A 20 7.53 -11.60 0.08
N PRO A 21 6.32 -11.11 -0.27
CA PRO A 21 5.20 -11.01 0.66
C PRO A 21 4.47 -12.34 0.85
N GLY A 22 4.20 -12.70 2.11
CA GLY A 22 3.34 -13.85 2.46
C GLY A 22 1.84 -13.52 2.56
N SER A 23 1.48 -12.23 2.58
CA SER A 23 0.08 -11.77 2.68
C SER A 23 -0.07 -10.32 2.19
N TYR A 24 -1.31 -9.83 2.11
CA TYR A 24 -1.57 -8.43 1.75
C TYR A 24 -1.07 -7.42 2.78
N GLU A 25 -1.12 -7.77 4.07
CA GLU A 25 -0.57 -6.92 5.13
C GLU A 25 0.96 -6.92 5.07
N ASP A 26 1.55 -8.06 4.71
CA ASP A 26 3.01 -8.23 4.57
C ASP A 26 3.59 -7.32 3.48
N ILE A 27 2.84 -7.05 2.40
CA ILE A 27 3.22 -6.04 1.40
C ILE A 27 3.44 -4.68 2.07
N ILE A 28 2.53 -4.26 2.95
CA ILE A 28 2.63 -2.96 3.62
C ILE A 28 3.77 -2.95 4.64
N ASP A 29 4.01 -4.07 5.32
CA ASP A 29 5.13 -4.22 6.24
C ASP A 29 6.48 -4.14 5.52
N ILE A 30 6.63 -4.81 4.37
CA ILE A 30 7.84 -4.72 3.54
C ILE A 30 8.11 -3.28 3.09
N LEU A 31 7.07 -2.56 2.63
CA LEU A 31 7.22 -1.15 2.26
C LEU A 31 7.64 -0.25 3.43
N ASN A 32 7.29 -0.61 4.66
CA ASN A 32 7.73 0.12 5.86
C ASN A 32 9.17 -0.24 6.24
N ASP A 33 9.52 -1.53 6.19
CA ASP A 33 10.87 -2.02 6.47
C ASP A 33 11.91 -1.39 5.52
N GLU A 34 11.54 -1.27 4.25
CA GLU A 34 12.33 -0.60 3.20
C GLU A 34 12.19 0.93 3.23
N LYS A 35 11.49 1.48 4.22
CA LYS A 35 11.30 2.92 4.45
C LYS A 35 10.63 3.67 3.30
N VAL A 36 9.86 2.97 2.47
CA VAL A 36 9.00 3.59 1.45
C VAL A 36 7.89 4.38 2.14
N VAL A 37 7.27 3.80 3.17
CA VAL A 37 6.24 4.45 4.00
C VAL A 37 6.68 4.54 5.46
N THR A 38 6.01 5.38 6.24
CA THR A 38 6.27 5.47 7.68
C THR A 38 5.49 4.41 8.46
N GLN A 39 5.92 4.15 9.70
CA GLN A 39 5.23 3.22 10.61
C GLN A 39 3.74 3.59 10.80
N ASP A 40 3.46 4.88 10.92
CA ASP A 40 2.11 5.43 11.08
C ASP A 40 1.25 5.17 9.84
N MET A 41 1.80 5.43 8.64
CA MET A 41 1.15 5.07 7.39
C MET A 41 0.93 3.57 7.24
N SER A 42 1.90 2.74 7.61
CA SER A 42 1.77 1.29 7.56
C SER A 42 0.60 0.81 8.42
N ALA A 43 0.48 1.31 9.64
CA ALA A 43 -0.63 0.99 10.53
C ALA A 43 -2.00 1.38 9.91
N GLY A 44 -2.12 2.58 9.35
CA GLY A 44 -3.36 3.04 8.71
C GLY A 44 -3.71 2.30 7.42
N LEU A 45 -2.72 2.06 6.55
CA LEU A 45 -2.89 1.33 5.29
C LEU A 45 -3.29 -0.12 5.54
N LYS A 46 -2.73 -0.78 6.57
CA LYS A 46 -3.12 -2.14 6.95
C LYS A 46 -4.60 -2.26 7.28
N LYS A 47 -5.15 -1.31 8.07
CA LYS A 47 -6.59 -1.27 8.38
C LYS A 47 -7.44 -1.22 7.10
N ILE A 48 -6.99 -0.49 6.08
CA ILE A 48 -7.70 -0.37 4.81
C ILE A 48 -7.60 -1.66 3.99
N VAL A 49 -6.39 -2.24 3.83
CA VAL A 49 -6.21 -3.42 2.95
C VAL A 49 -6.87 -4.67 3.52
N MET A 50 -7.04 -4.77 4.84
CA MET A 50 -7.80 -5.87 5.48
C MET A 50 -9.25 -5.95 5.00
N PHE A 51 -9.89 -4.83 4.64
CA PHE A 51 -11.26 -4.84 4.11
C PHE A 51 -11.37 -5.55 2.76
N ARG A 52 -10.27 -5.75 2.03
CA ARG A 52 -10.28 -6.49 0.76
C ARG A 52 -10.95 -7.85 0.91
N LYS A 53 -10.61 -8.60 1.96
CA LYS A 53 -11.17 -9.93 2.21
C LYS A 53 -12.69 -9.86 2.35
N MET A 54 -13.18 -8.89 3.14
CA MET A 54 -14.62 -8.68 3.33
C MET A 54 -15.31 -8.33 2.02
N LEU A 55 -14.75 -7.37 1.27
CA LEU A 55 -15.34 -6.87 0.03
C LEU A 55 -15.35 -7.89 -1.12
N VAL A 56 -14.37 -8.80 -1.17
CA VAL A 56 -14.22 -9.75 -2.28
C VAL A 56 -14.80 -11.13 -1.94
N GLN A 57 -14.66 -11.60 -0.69
CA GLN A 57 -15.07 -12.96 -0.31
C GLN A 57 -16.36 -12.99 0.51
N GLN A 58 -16.58 -11.98 1.36
CA GLN A 58 -17.71 -11.93 2.30
C GLN A 58 -18.70 -10.81 1.91
N TYR A 59 -18.87 -10.58 0.61
CA TYR A 59 -19.60 -9.44 0.07
C TYR A 59 -21.08 -9.38 0.48
N THR A 60 -21.66 -10.47 0.98
CA THR A 60 -23.04 -10.52 1.51
C THR A 60 -23.15 -10.06 2.97
N ALA A 61 -22.04 -9.92 3.68
CA ALA A 61 -21.96 -9.61 5.11
C ALA A 61 -21.03 -8.40 5.37
N VAL A 62 -21.01 -7.44 4.45
CA VAL A 62 -20.18 -6.23 4.58
C VAL A 62 -20.70 -5.35 5.71
N ASP A 63 -19.83 -5.04 6.68
CA ASP A 63 -20.09 -4.00 7.66
C ASP A 63 -19.78 -2.63 7.05
N HIS A 64 -20.81 -2.03 6.45
CA HIS A 64 -20.69 -0.73 5.79
C HIS A 64 -20.33 0.41 6.75
N ALA A 65 -20.76 0.34 8.02
CA ALA A 65 -20.49 1.41 8.99
C ALA A 65 -19.01 1.44 9.35
N SER A 66 -18.45 0.29 9.72
CA SER A 66 -17.02 0.13 10.02
C SER A 66 -16.13 0.45 8.81
N LEU A 67 -16.56 0.06 7.61
CA LEU A 67 -15.86 0.38 6.37
C LEU A 67 -15.77 1.89 6.15
N ILE A 68 -16.91 2.60 6.24
CA ILE A 68 -16.95 4.06 6.01
C ILE A 68 -16.14 4.81 7.07
N GLU A 69 -16.25 4.41 8.34
CA GLU A 69 -15.51 5.02 9.44
C GLU A 69 -14.00 4.88 9.24
N THR A 70 -13.54 3.65 9.01
CA THR A 70 -12.11 3.38 8.78
C THR A 70 -11.60 4.10 7.54
N PHE A 71 -12.36 4.10 6.46
CA PHE A 71 -11.93 4.77 5.24
C PHE A 71 -11.80 6.29 5.44
N LYS A 72 -12.68 6.90 6.26
CA LYS A 72 -12.59 8.31 6.60
C LYS A 72 -11.40 8.62 7.50
N SER A 73 -11.14 7.80 8.53
CA SER A 73 -10.03 8.03 9.45
C SER A 73 -8.68 7.89 8.73
N GLU A 74 -8.55 6.90 7.86
CA GLU A 74 -7.28 6.55 7.22
C GLU A 74 -7.09 7.19 5.83
N LEU A 75 -8.05 8.00 5.34
CA LEU A 75 -8.00 8.63 4.01
C LEU A 75 -6.72 9.44 3.76
N HIS A 76 -6.19 10.06 4.82
CA HIS A 76 -5.00 10.89 4.72
C HIS A 76 -3.74 10.06 4.38
N HIS A 77 -3.60 8.85 4.93
CA HIS A 77 -2.51 7.93 4.55
C HIS A 77 -2.63 7.47 3.10
N LEU A 78 -3.83 7.21 2.60
CA LEU A 78 -4.06 6.86 1.19
C LEU A 78 -3.61 7.98 0.24
N LYS A 79 -3.90 9.24 0.59
CA LYS A 79 -3.45 10.40 -0.19
C LYS A 79 -1.92 10.54 -0.16
N LEU A 80 -1.31 10.27 0.99
CA LEU A 80 0.14 10.39 1.16
C LEU A 80 0.92 9.24 0.50
N PHE A 81 0.31 8.06 0.36
CA PHE A 81 0.95 6.87 -0.22
C PHE A 81 1.58 7.14 -1.59
N SER A 82 0.86 7.74 -2.52
CA SER A 82 1.41 8.03 -3.86
C SER A 82 2.57 9.02 -3.84
N VAL A 83 2.60 9.94 -2.87
CA VAL A 83 3.69 10.89 -2.71
C VAL A 83 4.93 10.14 -2.23
N LYS A 84 4.78 9.30 -1.21
CA LYS A 84 5.86 8.50 -0.64
C LYS A 84 6.50 7.53 -1.62
N VAL A 85 5.69 6.84 -2.41
CA VAL A 85 6.18 5.97 -3.49
C VAL A 85 7.01 6.76 -4.50
N ARG A 86 6.55 7.95 -4.93
CA ARG A 86 7.30 8.80 -5.87
C ARG A 86 8.58 9.36 -5.28
N GLU A 87 8.56 9.76 -4.01
CA GLU A 87 9.76 10.20 -3.28
C GLU A 87 10.80 9.08 -3.26
N TYR A 88 10.39 7.86 -2.89
CA TYR A 88 11.29 6.70 -2.88
C TYR A 88 11.86 6.42 -4.28
N LEU A 89 11.01 6.35 -5.32
CA LEU A 89 11.46 6.16 -6.69
C LEU A 89 12.48 7.22 -7.12
N THR A 90 12.26 8.49 -6.76
CA THR A 90 13.17 9.59 -7.11
C THR A 90 14.50 9.46 -6.38
N ASN A 91 14.47 9.06 -5.10
CA ASN A 91 15.66 8.92 -4.29
C ASN A 91 16.53 7.74 -4.74
N GLU A 92 15.92 6.60 -5.05
CA GLU A 92 16.66 5.38 -5.40
C GLU A 92 17.08 5.32 -6.88
N LEU A 93 16.31 5.92 -7.80
CA LEU A 93 16.61 5.87 -9.24
C LEU A 93 17.29 7.16 -9.75
N GLY A 94 17.33 8.23 -8.95
CA GLY A 94 17.79 9.55 -9.38
C GLY A 94 16.89 10.17 -10.46
N PRO A 95 17.29 11.30 -11.08
CA PRO A 95 16.47 12.00 -12.08
C PRO A 95 16.40 11.31 -13.46
N VAL A 96 16.65 9.99 -13.55
CA VAL A 96 16.73 9.25 -14.82
C VAL A 96 15.63 8.19 -14.91
N SER A 97 14.92 8.22 -16.05
CA SER A 97 13.82 7.35 -16.44
C SER A 97 14.18 5.85 -16.37
N ALA A 98 13.33 5.06 -15.70
CA ALA A 98 13.44 3.59 -15.56
C ALA A 98 13.25 2.80 -16.87
N PHE A 99 13.20 3.47 -18.02
CA PHE A 99 13.07 2.86 -19.34
C PHE A 99 14.43 2.85 -20.07
N LYS A 100 14.98 1.66 -20.31
CA LYS A 100 15.97 1.44 -21.37
C LYS A 100 15.30 1.68 -22.73
N LYS A 101 16.02 2.30 -23.67
CA LYS A 101 15.68 2.31 -25.11
C LYS A 101 15.60 0.89 -25.66
#